data_AF-A0A4Q4N0I5-F1
#
_entry.id   AF-A0A4Q4N0I5-F1
#
_cell.length_a   1.000
_cell.length_b   1.000
_cell.length_c   1.000
_cell.angle_alpha   90.00
_cell.angle_beta   90.00
_cell.angle_gamma   90.00
#
_symmetry.space_group_name_H-M   'P 1'
#
loop_
_entity.id
_entity.type
_entity.pdbx_description
1 polymer ?
#
loop_
_entity_poly.entity_id
_entity_poly.type
_entity_poly.pdbx_seq_one_letter_code
_entity_poly.pdbx_strand_id
1 'polypeptide(L)'
;MADVYSNGYVVISATAAKASTQGFLWPRKSPLSISCTSPSGSQFDVQARRNDTHWCNLNRHNNEYPLFSRAWCMQERHLARRIVHFLPGEVRFECRTHDTCECDAVPWPHPEPTSGDDYYRALRAACESGSIGDAEFAGLWNNLIKEYTEMGITHRSDLLPALGGIARSLSPISPGSYLAGIWEKGLALQLTWYCDDFDMDTTPIRLESLRRPTWSWISSPAQIWPENLYNSPKENLQSLTSLVTSNVEPLRNDPYGEIKSVSIDLKGPVASGPNVMTLFEKVAAERVLFLTFNIDAKNKFRAARMRPETWEQLHAITDWRYVVCLALYKYKTRYRGQNIGLMDGLLLRRLREDSTYVRIGTVTWMPWELFDRFAAEAVVTVV
;
A
#
# COMPACT_ATOMS: atom_id res chain seq x y z
N MET A 1 9.03 -2.96 21.49
CA MET A 1 8.22 -1.78 21.10
C MET A 1 6.73 -2.11 21.13
N ALA A 2 6.28 -3.07 20.31
CA ALA A 2 4.86 -3.47 20.25
C ALA A 2 4.18 -3.68 21.62
N ASP A 3 4.82 -4.44 22.51
CA ASP A 3 4.29 -4.75 23.85
C ASP A 3 4.15 -3.53 24.76
N VAL A 4 4.94 -2.48 24.54
CA VAL A 4 4.85 -1.24 25.32
C VAL A 4 3.55 -0.51 25.02
N TYR A 5 3.24 -0.32 23.73
CA TYR A 5 2.04 0.40 23.31
C TYR A 5 0.77 -0.45 23.47
N SER A 6 0.85 -1.78 23.24
CA SER A 6 -0.31 -2.67 23.37
C SER A 6 -0.72 -2.92 24.83
N ASN A 7 0.24 -2.89 25.78
CA ASN A 7 -0.02 -3.07 27.20
C ASN A 7 -0.16 -1.75 27.98
N GLY A 8 0.19 -0.61 27.38
CA GLY A 8 -0.06 0.70 27.97
C GLY A 8 -1.56 0.92 28.24
N TYR A 9 -1.91 1.41 29.43
CA TYR A 9 -3.31 1.68 29.77
C TYR A 9 -3.90 2.80 28.90
N VAL A 10 -3.12 3.88 28.73
CA VAL A 10 -3.35 5.01 27.83
C VAL A 10 -1.99 5.47 27.29
N VAL A 11 -1.92 5.73 25.99
CA VAL A 11 -0.76 6.34 25.32
C VAL A 11 -1.00 7.84 25.17
N ILE A 12 -0.02 8.66 25.54
CA ILE A 12 -0.07 10.11 25.30
C ILE A 12 0.69 10.40 24.01
N SER A 13 0.01 10.99 23.05
CA SER A 13 0.55 11.32 21.73
C SER A 13 0.69 12.83 21.59
N ALA A 14 1.94 13.31 21.57
CA ALA A 14 2.29 14.69 21.24
C ALA A 14 2.19 14.94 19.73
N THR A 15 1.00 14.75 19.15
CA THR A 15 0.79 14.70 17.69
C THR A 15 1.25 15.96 16.96
N ALA A 16 1.07 17.11 17.60
CA ALA A 16 1.46 18.42 17.07
C ALA A 16 2.97 18.72 17.18
N ALA A 17 3.75 17.90 17.89
CA ALA A 17 5.18 18.12 18.10
C ALA A 17 6.04 17.41 17.06
N LYS A 18 7.05 18.11 16.49
CA LYS A 18 8.00 17.50 15.54
C LYS A 18 9.06 16.64 16.23
N ALA A 19 9.37 16.96 17.48
CA ALA A 19 10.40 16.31 18.28
C ALA A 19 10.08 16.41 19.77
N SER A 20 10.65 15.51 20.57
CA SER A 20 10.49 15.48 22.04
C SER A 20 10.96 16.75 22.75
N THR A 21 11.80 17.56 22.09
CA THR A 21 12.34 18.82 22.63
C THR A 21 11.37 20.01 22.50
N GLN A 22 10.30 19.91 21.72
CA GLN A 22 9.40 21.05 21.45
C GLN A 22 8.27 21.24 22.47
N GLY A 23 7.98 20.21 23.28
CA GLY A 23 6.77 20.16 24.10
C GLY A 23 5.50 19.96 23.27
N PHE A 24 4.33 19.97 23.90
CA PHE A 24 3.03 19.81 23.22
C PHE A 24 1.86 20.53 23.92
N LEU A 25 2.14 21.31 24.97
CA LEU A 25 1.17 22.04 25.79
C LEU A 25 1.24 23.55 25.52
N TRP A 26 1.24 23.94 24.24
CA TRP A 26 1.29 25.36 23.87
C TRP A 26 -0.05 26.06 24.14
N PRO A 27 -0.04 27.39 24.37
CA PRO A 27 -1.28 28.17 24.46
C PRO A 27 -2.12 27.99 23.21
N ARG A 28 -3.41 27.68 23.39
CA ARG A 28 -4.38 27.56 22.29
C ARG A 28 -4.87 28.94 21.87
N LYS A 29 -5.33 29.08 20.62
CA LYS A 29 -6.00 30.32 20.17
C LYS A 29 -7.25 30.54 21.04
N SER A 30 -7.42 31.76 21.55
CA SER A 30 -8.63 32.14 22.28
C SER A 30 -9.86 31.96 21.40
N PRO A 31 -10.99 31.50 21.96
CA PRO A 31 -12.25 31.46 21.23
C PRO A 31 -12.67 32.87 20.80
N LEU A 32 -13.35 32.95 19.66
CA LEU A 32 -14.07 34.12 19.19
C LEU A 32 -15.34 34.26 20.02
N SER A 33 -15.46 35.38 20.75
CA SER A 33 -16.68 35.72 21.46
C SER A 33 -17.64 36.49 20.53
N ILE A 34 -18.83 35.95 20.32
CA ILE A 34 -19.89 36.55 19.51
C ILE A 34 -21.04 36.89 20.44
N SER A 35 -21.27 38.18 20.66
CA SER A 35 -22.41 38.62 21.48
C SER A 35 -23.71 38.50 20.68
N CYS A 36 -24.70 37.86 21.29
CA CYS A 36 -25.99 37.56 20.70
C CYS A 36 -27.13 38.04 21.60
N THR A 37 -28.29 38.28 20.98
CA THR A 37 -29.52 38.64 21.68
C THR A 37 -30.59 37.63 21.31
N SER A 38 -31.21 37.01 22.31
CA SER A 38 -32.31 36.06 22.10
C SER A 38 -33.57 36.79 21.59
N PRO A 39 -34.55 36.09 21.01
CA PRO A 39 -35.85 36.68 20.66
C PRO A 39 -36.58 37.34 21.84
N SER A 40 -36.27 36.92 23.07
CA SER A 40 -36.80 37.49 24.32
C SER A 40 -36.08 38.76 24.78
N GLY A 41 -35.03 39.21 24.08
CA GLY A 41 -34.22 40.38 24.46
C GLY A 41 -33.03 40.08 25.39
N SER A 42 -32.91 38.85 25.91
CA SER A 42 -31.78 38.46 26.78
C SER A 42 -30.46 38.41 25.99
N GLN A 43 -29.42 39.05 26.51
CA GLN A 43 -28.05 39.01 25.96
C GLN A 43 -27.29 37.77 26.43
N PHE A 44 -26.51 37.17 25.54
CA PHE A 44 -25.61 36.06 25.84
C PHE A 44 -24.43 36.07 24.88
N ASP A 45 -23.29 35.51 25.31
CA ASP A 45 -22.12 35.34 24.46
C ASP A 45 -22.02 33.90 23.95
N VAL A 46 -21.76 33.75 22.66
CA VAL A 46 -21.41 32.49 22.02
C VAL A 46 -19.91 32.44 21.83
N GLN A 47 -19.25 31.45 22.42
CA GLN A 47 -17.83 31.18 22.18
C GLN A 47 -17.70 30.25 20.97
N ALA A 48 -17.09 30.74 19.90
CA ALA A 48 -16.82 29.99 18.69
C ALA A 48 -15.32 29.78 18.50
N ARG A 49 -14.91 28.61 18.01
CA ARG A 49 -13.52 28.36 17.59
C ARG A 49 -13.50 27.91 16.14
N ARG A 50 -12.49 28.33 15.38
CA ARG A 50 -12.30 27.85 14.01
C ARG A 50 -11.84 26.39 14.08
N ASN A 51 -12.59 25.50 13.42
CA ASN A 51 -12.28 24.08 13.36
C ASN A 51 -11.37 23.77 12.17
N ASP A 52 -10.11 24.23 12.25
CA ASP A 52 -9.08 23.95 11.24
C ASP A 52 -8.45 22.57 11.41
N THR A 53 -8.60 21.97 12.60
CA THR A 53 -7.86 20.77 13.03
C THR A 53 -8.69 19.49 12.96
N HIS A 54 -9.82 19.50 12.26
CA HIS A 54 -10.67 18.32 12.22
C HIS A 54 -10.04 17.20 11.37
N TRP A 55 -9.78 16.06 12.01
CA TRP A 55 -9.18 14.87 11.41
C TRP A 55 -9.95 14.31 10.20
N CYS A 56 -11.23 14.65 10.00
CA CYS A 56 -11.98 14.20 8.83
C CYS A 56 -11.60 14.92 7.53
N ASN A 57 -10.83 16.01 7.59
CA ASN A 57 -10.30 16.64 6.39
C ASN A 57 -8.92 16.04 6.11
N LEU A 58 -8.94 14.96 5.33
CA LEU A 58 -7.83 14.08 4.94
C LEU A 58 -6.74 14.79 4.14
N ASN A 59 -6.06 15.74 4.78
CA ASN A 59 -4.66 16.02 4.49
C ASN A 59 -3.87 15.67 5.74
N ARG A 60 -3.71 14.36 5.97
CA ARG A 60 -2.73 13.80 6.93
C ARG A 60 -1.30 14.33 6.69
N HIS A 61 -1.09 14.91 5.51
CA HIS A 61 0.14 15.57 5.05
C HIS A 61 0.16 17.09 5.28
N ASN A 62 -0.82 17.66 5.97
CA ASN A 62 -0.68 19.05 6.40
C ASN A 62 0.41 19.11 7.49
N ASN A 63 1.23 20.15 7.48
CA ASN A 63 2.36 20.36 8.40
C ASN A 63 1.97 20.45 9.90
N GLU A 64 0.69 20.28 10.20
CA GLU A 64 0.05 20.41 11.50
C GLU A 64 0.12 19.14 12.36
N TYR A 65 0.33 17.95 11.75
CA TYR A 65 0.46 16.67 12.48
C TYR A 65 1.79 15.95 12.21
N PRO A 66 2.93 16.60 12.52
CA PRO A 66 4.26 16.10 12.16
C PRO A 66 4.61 14.74 12.78
N LEU A 67 3.95 14.32 13.86
CA LEU A 67 4.19 12.99 14.42
C LEU A 67 3.78 11.88 13.45
N PHE A 68 2.71 12.08 12.67
CA PHE A 68 2.17 11.07 11.75
C PHE A 68 2.96 10.96 10.44
N SER A 69 3.91 11.85 10.19
CA SER A 69 4.86 11.67 9.08
C SER A 69 6.01 10.72 9.44
N ARG A 70 6.06 10.16 10.65
CA ARG A 70 7.14 9.27 11.10
C ARG A 70 6.69 7.82 11.06
N ALA A 71 7.40 6.98 10.31
CA ALA A 71 7.04 5.57 10.07
C ALA A 71 6.84 4.77 11.38
N TRP A 72 7.74 4.94 12.36
CA TRP A 72 7.61 4.30 13.68
C TRP A 72 6.29 4.62 14.38
N CYS A 73 5.79 5.85 14.25
CA CYS A 73 4.60 6.29 14.96
C CYS A 73 3.31 5.60 14.47
N MET A 74 3.31 4.98 13.29
CA MET A 74 2.19 4.16 12.82
C MET A 74 1.94 2.98 13.77
N GLN A 75 2.97 2.21 14.15
CA GLN A 75 2.78 1.11 15.10
C GLN A 75 2.40 1.62 16.50
N GLU A 76 3.00 2.73 16.93
CA GLU A 76 2.76 3.31 18.26
C GLU A 76 1.28 3.65 18.44
N ARG A 77 0.67 4.26 17.42
CA ARG A 77 -0.75 4.58 17.39
C ARG A 77 -1.64 3.36 17.26
N HIS A 78 -1.42 2.52 16.25
CA HIS A 78 -2.30 1.40 15.94
C HIS A 78 -2.29 0.29 17.02
N LEU A 79 -1.18 0.13 17.74
CA LEU A 79 -1.10 -0.86 18.81
C LEU A 79 -1.68 -0.35 20.12
N ALA A 80 -1.78 0.96 20.32
CA ALA A 80 -2.41 1.54 21.51
C ALA A 80 -3.86 1.07 21.66
N ARG A 81 -4.26 0.67 22.87
CA ARG A 81 -5.66 0.35 23.18
C ARG A 81 -6.50 1.60 23.39
N ARG A 82 -5.85 2.65 23.90
CA ARG A 82 -6.37 3.98 24.18
C ARG A 82 -5.24 4.97 23.94
N ILE A 83 -5.50 6.03 23.20
CA ILE A 83 -4.52 7.05 22.89
C ILE A 83 -5.17 8.43 22.99
N VAL A 84 -4.46 9.34 23.65
CA VAL A 84 -4.86 10.75 23.77
C VAL A 84 -3.92 11.57 22.91
N HIS A 85 -4.45 12.12 21.82
CA HIS A 85 -3.73 13.00 20.91
C HIS A 85 -3.85 14.44 21.35
N PHE A 86 -2.70 15.08 21.56
CA PHE A 86 -2.57 16.51 21.70
C PHE A 86 -2.32 17.11 20.32
N LEU A 87 -3.40 17.60 19.70
CA LEU A 87 -3.39 18.28 18.40
C LEU A 87 -3.08 19.78 18.61
N PRO A 88 -2.82 20.56 17.54
CA PRO A 88 -2.48 21.98 17.69
C PRO A 88 -3.60 22.81 18.34
N GLY A 89 -4.87 22.44 18.12
CA GLY A 89 -6.05 23.20 18.58
C GLY A 89 -6.91 22.50 19.62
N GLU A 90 -6.74 21.19 19.81
CA GLU A 90 -7.63 20.40 20.67
C GLU A 90 -7.00 19.09 21.14
N VAL A 91 -7.69 18.43 22.07
CA VAL A 91 -7.39 17.05 22.47
C VAL A 91 -8.40 16.11 21.82
N ARG A 92 -7.91 14.95 21.39
CA ARG A 92 -8.70 13.86 20.85
C ARG A 92 -8.37 12.57 21.56
N PHE A 93 -9.39 11.78 21.87
CA PHE A 93 -9.26 10.45 22.41
C PHE A 93 -9.66 9.42 21.35
N GLU A 94 -8.79 8.46 21.10
CA GLU A 94 -9.05 7.31 20.24
C GLU A 94 -8.88 6.03 21.06
N CYS A 95 -9.81 5.09 20.90
CA CYS A 95 -9.66 3.72 21.38
C CYS A 95 -10.19 2.73 20.34
N ARG A 96 -10.26 1.45 20.70
CA ARG A 96 -10.65 0.39 19.76
C ARG A 96 -12.09 0.50 19.23
N THR A 97 -12.97 1.19 19.96
CA THR A 97 -14.41 1.22 19.66
C THR A 97 -14.98 2.64 19.57
N HIS A 98 -14.23 3.65 20.04
CA HIS A 98 -14.71 5.02 20.12
C HIS A 98 -13.59 5.99 19.76
N ASP A 99 -14.02 7.13 19.24
CA ASP A 99 -13.19 8.25 18.84
C ASP A 99 -13.96 9.53 19.16
N THR A 100 -13.36 10.44 19.91
CA THR A 100 -14.01 11.68 20.34
C THR A 100 -12.99 12.82 20.39
N CYS A 101 -13.40 14.01 19.98
CA CYS A 101 -12.64 15.26 20.05
C CYS A 101 -13.34 16.22 21.02
N GLU A 102 -12.60 17.18 21.58
CA GLU A 102 -13.21 18.34 22.27
C GLU A 102 -14.19 19.13 21.38
N CYS A 103 -14.16 18.92 20.07
CA CYS A 103 -15.06 19.57 19.12
C CYS A 103 -16.46 18.97 19.05
N ASP A 104 -16.67 17.79 19.63
CA ASP A 104 -17.90 16.97 19.49
C ASP A 104 -18.38 16.82 18.04
N ALA A 105 -17.49 17.05 17.07
CA ALA A 105 -17.82 16.92 15.67
C ALA A 105 -17.99 15.44 15.35
N VAL A 106 -19.16 15.09 14.81
CA VAL A 106 -19.42 13.73 14.34
C VAL A 106 -18.48 13.47 13.16
N PRO A 107 -17.78 12.32 13.11
CA PRO A 107 -17.06 11.91 11.92
C PRO A 107 -18.01 11.98 10.74
N TRP A 108 -17.64 12.69 9.68
CA TRP A 108 -18.41 12.62 8.44
C TRP A 108 -18.48 11.13 8.05
N PRO A 109 -19.67 10.57 7.83
CA PRO A 109 -19.80 9.17 7.46
C PRO A 109 -19.17 9.01 6.07
N HIS A 110 -17.93 8.52 6.04
CA HIS A 110 -17.35 8.00 4.82
C HIS A 110 -17.79 6.53 4.71
N PRO A 111 -18.55 6.16 3.66
CA PRO A 111 -19.01 4.79 3.48
C PRO A 111 -17.87 3.79 3.23
N GLU A 112 -16.65 4.27 2.97
CA GLU A 112 -15.47 3.46 2.68
C GLU A 112 -14.31 3.81 3.62
N PRO A 113 -13.40 2.87 3.92
CA PRO A 113 -12.12 3.15 4.58
C PRO A 113 -11.34 4.17 3.75
N THR A 114 -11.20 5.39 4.25
CA THR A 114 -10.53 6.48 3.51
C THR A 114 -9.08 6.66 3.94
N SER A 115 -8.62 5.83 4.89
CA SER A 115 -7.40 6.10 5.63
C SER A 115 -6.85 4.87 6.37
N GLY A 116 -5.56 4.91 6.75
CA GLY A 116 -4.79 3.84 7.40
C GLY A 116 -5.39 3.37 8.71
N ASP A 117 -6.07 4.29 9.41
CA ASP A 117 -6.80 3.94 10.62
C ASP A 117 -7.96 3.03 10.28
N ASP A 118 -8.70 3.32 9.21
CA ASP A 118 -9.83 2.52 8.77
C ASP A 118 -9.35 1.16 8.24
N TYR A 119 -8.24 1.12 7.51
CA TYR A 119 -7.66 -0.13 7.00
C TYR A 119 -7.19 -1.05 8.13
N TYR A 120 -6.46 -0.53 9.12
CA TYR A 120 -6.01 -1.34 10.26
C TYR A 120 -7.17 -1.72 11.21
N ARG A 121 -8.16 -0.83 11.43
CA ARG A 121 -9.36 -1.17 12.19
C ARG A 121 -10.16 -2.29 11.51
N ALA A 122 -10.29 -2.26 10.18
CA ALA A 122 -10.94 -3.34 9.43
C ALA A 122 -10.15 -4.66 9.52
N LEU A 123 -8.82 -4.63 9.42
CA LEU A 123 -7.98 -5.82 9.65
C LEU A 123 -8.15 -6.37 11.07
N ARG A 124 -8.22 -5.50 12.08
CA ARG A 124 -8.47 -5.93 13.47
C ARG A 124 -9.87 -6.51 13.63
N ALA A 125 -10.90 -5.89 13.06
CA ALA A 125 -12.27 -6.41 13.12
C ALA A 125 -12.35 -7.81 12.49
N ALA A 126 -11.60 -8.05 11.40
CA ALA A 126 -11.43 -9.38 10.83
C ALA A 126 -10.73 -10.38 11.77
N CYS A 127 -9.78 -9.95 12.62
CA CYS A 127 -9.25 -10.82 13.69
C CYS A 127 -10.36 -11.28 14.65
N GLU A 128 -11.33 -10.40 14.94
CA GLU A 128 -12.40 -10.65 15.90
C GLU A 128 -13.52 -11.52 15.31
N SER A 129 -13.83 -11.34 14.02
CA SER A 129 -14.82 -12.17 13.30
C SER A 129 -14.30 -13.55 12.90
N GLY A 130 -12.98 -13.74 12.85
CA GLY A 130 -12.33 -15.03 12.58
C GLY A 130 -12.28 -15.42 11.09
N SER A 131 -12.74 -14.58 10.17
CA SER A 131 -12.61 -14.85 8.73
C SER A 131 -12.51 -13.57 7.90
N ILE A 132 -11.57 -13.55 6.97
CA ILE A 132 -11.40 -12.53 5.93
C ILE A 132 -10.87 -13.21 4.67
N GLY A 133 -11.45 -12.84 3.52
CA GLY A 133 -11.04 -13.37 2.23
C GLY A 133 -9.67 -12.83 1.80
N ASP A 134 -8.96 -13.58 0.96
CA ASP A 134 -7.60 -13.24 0.53
C ASP A 134 -7.49 -11.87 -0.14
N ALA A 135 -8.42 -11.55 -1.05
CA ALA A 135 -8.44 -10.27 -1.76
C ALA A 135 -8.76 -9.09 -0.83
N GLU A 136 -9.67 -9.29 0.12
CA GLU A 136 -10.04 -8.27 1.11
C GLU A 136 -8.87 -7.99 2.06
N PHE A 137 -8.24 -9.05 2.58
CA PHE A 137 -7.06 -8.94 3.43
C PHE A 137 -5.92 -8.21 2.71
N ALA A 138 -5.60 -8.63 1.49
CA ALA A 138 -4.54 -8.00 0.70
C ALA A 138 -4.88 -6.55 0.32
N GLY A 139 -6.14 -6.23 0.06
CA GLY A 139 -6.60 -4.85 -0.17
C GLY A 139 -6.38 -3.95 1.05
N LEU A 140 -6.77 -4.40 2.24
CA LEU A 140 -6.56 -3.65 3.47
C LEU A 140 -5.07 -3.52 3.82
N TRP A 141 -4.30 -4.61 3.72
CA TRP A 141 -2.87 -4.62 3.98
C TRP A 141 -2.12 -3.69 3.02
N ASN A 142 -2.37 -3.78 1.72
CA ASN A 142 -1.69 -2.97 0.73
C ASN A 142 -1.97 -1.47 0.90
N ASN A 143 -3.19 -1.09 1.27
CA ASN A 143 -3.50 0.32 1.56
C ASN A 143 -2.84 0.81 2.85
N LEU A 144 -2.70 -0.05 3.86
CA LEU A 144 -1.89 0.28 5.03
C LEU A 144 -0.41 0.48 4.64
N ILE A 145 0.14 -0.38 3.78
CA ILE A 145 1.50 -0.23 3.25
C ILE A 145 1.66 1.05 2.44
N LYS A 146 0.68 1.40 1.59
CA LYS A 146 0.69 2.67 0.83
C LYS A 146 0.99 3.84 1.76
N GLU A 147 0.18 4.00 2.81
CA GLU A 147 0.36 5.08 3.79
C GLU A 147 1.66 4.95 4.55
N TYR A 148 2.08 3.74 4.89
CA TYR A 148 3.34 3.51 5.57
C TYR A 148 4.54 3.96 4.73
N THR A 149 4.52 3.68 3.42
CA THR A 149 5.61 4.06 2.50
C THR A 149 5.64 5.55 2.14
N GLU A 150 4.56 6.28 2.43
CA GLU A 150 4.56 7.76 2.40
C GLU A 150 5.28 8.38 3.60
N MET A 151 5.41 7.64 4.71
CA MET A 151 6.00 8.17 5.94
C MET A 151 7.53 8.25 5.85
N GLY A 152 8.08 9.25 6.53
CA GLY A 152 9.52 9.43 6.69
C GLY A 152 10.13 8.35 7.59
N ILE A 153 11.19 7.73 7.09
CA ILE A 153 12.05 6.80 7.82
C ILE A 153 13.51 7.17 7.59
N THR A 154 14.27 7.32 8.67
CA THR A 154 15.68 7.75 8.59
C THR A 154 16.59 6.62 8.09
N HIS A 155 16.38 5.40 8.59
CA HIS A 155 17.16 4.23 8.21
C HIS A 155 16.24 3.20 7.55
N ARG A 156 16.55 2.80 6.31
CA ARG A 156 15.72 1.81 5.59
C ARG A 156 15.70 0.43 6.25
N SER A 157 16.72 0.08 7.04
CA SER A 157 16.73 -1.12 7.88
C SER A 157 15.55 -1.17 8.85
N ASP A 158 14.98 -0.02 9.22
CA ASP A 158 13.84 0.07 10.12
C ASP A 158 12.49 -0.18 9.43
N LEU A 159 12.42 -0.34 8.10
CA LEU A 159 11.14 -0.47 7.38
C LEU A 159 10.28 -1.63 7.89
N LEU A 160 10.88 -2.80 8.10
CA LEU A 160 10.15 -3.94 8.66
C LEU A 160 9.99 -3.84 10.17
N PRO A 161 11.04 -3.56 10.98
CA PRO A 161 10.90 -3.36 12.43
C PRO A 161 9.85 -2.34 12.86
N ALA A 162 9.74 -1.22 12.13
CA ALA A 162 8.79 -0.15 12.43
C ALA A 162 7.33 -0.52 12.09
N LEU A 163 7.11 -1.54 11.27
CA LEU A 163 5.80 -2.12 10.97
C LEU A 163 5.55 -3.45 11.72
N GLY A 164 6.60 -4.10 12.21
CA GLY A 164 6.57 -5.49 12.67
C GLY A 164 5.62 -5.74 13.84
N GLY A 165 5.39 -4.74 14.69
CA GLY A 165 4.38 -4.84 15.76
C GLY A 165 2.95 -4.96 15.24
N ILE A 166 2.62 -4.21 14.18
CA ILE A 166 1.34 -4.32 13.47
C ILE A 166 1.25 -5.67 12.77
N ALA A 167 2.30 -6.07 12.04
CA ALA A 167 2.30 -7.38 11.36
C ALA A 167 2.06 -8.53 12.36
N ARG A 168 2.75 -8.51 13.50
CA ARG A 168 2.58 -9.50 14.57
C ARG A 168 1.17 -9.51 15.15
N SER A 169 0.50 -8.36 15.27
CA SER A 169 -0.86 -8.31 15.82
C SER A 169 -1.92 -8.93 14.91
N LEU A 170 -1.60 -9.14 13.62
CA LEU A 170 -2.45 -9.80 12.63
C LEU A 170 -2.28 -11.33 12.62
N SER A 171 -1.34 -11.89 13.39
CA SER A 171 -1.15 -13.34 13.46
C SER A 171 -2.41 -14.16 13.78
N PRO A 172 -3.39 -13.69 14.59
CA PRO A 172 -4.64 -14.42 14.84
C PRO A 172 -5.49 -14.68 13.59
N ILE A 173 -5.36 -13.86 12.54
CA ILE A 173 -6.05 -14.05 11.24
C ILE A 173 -5.50 -15.29 10.49
N SER A 174 -4.37 -15.84 10.96
CA SER A 174 -3.60 -16.87 10.25
C SER A 174 -3.31 -16.49 8.80
N PRO A 175 -2.67 -15.33 8.54
CA PRO A 175 -2.36 -14.86 7.19
C PRO A 175 -1.24 -15.66 6.49
N GLY A 176 -0.75 -16.73 7.12
CA GLY A 176 0.37 -17.53 6.63
C GLY A 176 1.73 -16.87 6.88
N SER A 177 2.71 -17.20 6.05
CA SER A 177 4.09 -16.73 6.19
C SER A 177 4.23 -15.23 5.92
N TYR A 178 5.10 -14.54 6.68
CA TYR A 178 5.48 -13.15 6.45
C TYR A 178 6.84 -13.10 5.74
N LEU A 179 6.85 -12.65 4.48
CA LEU A 179 7.93 -12.92 3.53
C LEU A 179 8.85 -11.73 3.25
N ALA A 180 8.82 -10.67 4.08
CA ALA A 180 9.41 -9.33 3.86
C ALA A 180 8.35 -8.27 3.53
N GLY A 181 7.42 -8.00 4.45
CA GLY A 181 6.40 -6.97 4.23
C GLY A 181 5.17 -7.46 3.45
N ILE A 182 5.20 -8.69 2.94
CA ILE A 182 4.12 -9.34 2.19
C ILE A 182 3.71 -10.61 2.96
N TRP A 183 2.40 -10.84 3.03
CA TRP A 183 1.83 -12.07 3.58
C TRP A 183 1.51 -13.08 2.49
N GLU A 184 1.58 -14.37 2.84
CA GLU A 184 1.13 -15.47 1.99
C GLU A 184 -0.35 -15.37 1.62
N LYS A 185 -1.21 -15.00 2.58
CA LYS A 185 -2.64 -14.72 2.34
C LYS A 185 -2.82 -13.56 1.36
N GLY A 186 -3.39 -13.82 0.19
CA GLY A 186 -3.56 -12.80 -0.85
C GLY A 186 -2.26 -12.32 -1.50
N LEU A 187 -1.19 -13.12 -1.43
CA LEU A 187 0.15 -12.81 -1.97
C LEU A 187 0.12 -12.26 -3.40
N ALA A 188 -0.66 -12.88 -4.30
CA ALA A 188 -0.71 -12.48 -5.70
C ALA A 188 -1.17 -11.02 -5.87
N LEU A 189 -2.13 -10.57 -5.07
CA LEU A 189 -2.59 -9.18 -5.10
C LEU A 189 -1.58 -8.24 -4.41
N GLN A 190 -0.90 -8.68 -3.35
CA GLN A 190 0.14 -7.91 -2.69
C GLN A 190 1.35 -7.63 -3.59
N LEU A 191 1.61 -8.46 -4.60
CA LEU A 191 2.68 -8.27 -5.58
C LEU A 191 2.37 -7.22 -6.68
N THR A 192 1.18 -6.62 -6.68
CA THR A 192 0.74 -5.67 -7.72
C THR A 192 1.15 -4.23 -7.52
N TRP A 193 1.83 -3.93 -6.41
CA TRP A 193 2.24 -2.57 -6.09
C TRP A 193 3.00 -1.94 -7.25
N TYR A 194 2.95 -0.62 -7.40
CA TYR A 194 3.74 0.14 -8.37
C TYR A 194 4.14 1.49 -7.78
N CYS A 195 5.04 2.23 -8.43
CA CYS A 195 5.36 3.61 -8.06
C CYS A 195 4.67 4.55 -9.04
N ASP A 196 4.11 5.66 -8.58
CA ASP A 196 3.48 6.67 -9.45
C ASP A 196 4.42 7.87 -9.67
N ASP A 197 4.30 8.50 -10.84
CA ASP A 197 5.34 9.36 -11.44
C ASP A 197 5.42 10.80 -10.89
N PHE A 198 4.73 11.13 -9.79
CA PHE A 198 4.40 12.53 -9.53
C PHE A 198 5.57 13.44 -9.10
N ASP A 199 6.75 12.94 -8.70
CA ASP A 199 7.84 13.83 -8.21
C ASP A 199 9.27 13.23 -8.21
N MET A 200 9.57 12.21 -9.02
CA MET A 200 10.88 11.54 -8.97
C MET A 200 11.78 11.86 -10.17
N ASP A 201 13.08 12.03 -9.93
CA ASP A 201 14.14 12.03 -10.96
C ASP A 201 13.94 10.83 -11.91
N THR A 202 13.69 11.11 -13.19
CA THR A 202 13.30 10.15 -14.24
C THR A 202 14.45 9.25 -14.71
N THR A 203 15.62 9.37 -14.08
CA THR A 203 16.77 8.52 -14.39
C THR A 203 16.47 7.05 -14.09
N PRO A 204 16.58 6.12 -15.08
CA PRO A 204 16.34 4.71 -14.88
C PRO A 204 17.25 4.12 -13.79
N ILE A 205 16.66 3.36 -12.86
CA ILE A 205 17.42 2.66 -11.82
C ILE A 205 18.23 1.54 -12.48
N ARG A 206 19.55 1.55 -12.32
CA ARG A 206 20.42 0.45 -12.76
C ARG A 206 20.11 -0.80 -11.95
N LEU A 207 19.98 -1.96 -12.58
CA LEU A 207 19.55 -3.18 -11.88
C LEU A 207 20.55 -3.63 -10.81
N GLU A 208 21.83 -3.30 -10.97
CA GLU A 208 22.89 -3.53 -9.99
C GLU A 208 22.70 -2.70 -8.71
N SER A 209 21.86 -1.65 -8.76
CA SER A 209 21.51 -0.81 -7.62
C SER A 209 20.18 -1.19 -6.95
N LEU A 210 19.47 -2.20 -7.49
CA LEU A 210 18.23 -2.67 -6.88
C LEU A 210 18.53 -3.34 -5.55
N ARG A 211 17.81 -2.91 -4.52
CA ARG A 211 17.85 -3.55 -3.20
C ARG A 211 17.05 -4.85 -3.29
N ARG A 212 17.60 -5.93 -2.77
CA ARG A 212 16.88 -7.20 -2.64
C ARG A 212 16.10 -7.22 -1.32
N PRO A 213 14.91 -7.83 -1.27
CA PRO A 213 14.22 -8.49 -2.38
C PRO A 213 13.53 -7.55 -3.36
N THR A 214 13.72 -7.76 -4.67
CA THR A 214 13.18 -6.85 -5.70
C THR A 214 11.66 -6.91 -5.83
N TRP A 215 11.05 -8.04 -5.44
CA TRP A 215 9.62 -8.28 -5.53
C TRP A 215 8.80 -7.68 -4.37
N SER A 216 9.45 -7.32 -3.27
CA SER A 216 8.80 -6.67 -2.14
C SER A 216 8.92 -5.15 -2.22
N TRP A 217 7.88 -4.47 -1.73
CA TRP A 217 7.83 -3.01 -1.62
C TRP A 217 8.95 -2.43 -0.76
N ILE A 218 9.60 -3.21 0.11
CA ILE A 218 10.74 -2.73 0.91
C ILE A 218 11.95 -2.33 0.06
N SER A 219 12.03 -2.83 -1.18
CA SER A 219 13.06 -2.43 -2.14
C SER A 219 12.75 -1.10 -2.83
N SER A 220 11.50 -0.63 -2.77
CA SER A 220 11.08 0.59 -3.43
C SER A 220 11.80 1.81 -2.83
N PRO A 221 12.36 2.70 -3.67
CA PRO A 221 12.95 3.94 -3.18
C PRO A 221 11.89 4.97 -2.76
N ALA A 222 10.65 4.83 -3.22
CA ALA A 222 9.58 5.81 -3.07
C ALA A 222 8.30 5.16 -2.50
N GLN A 223 7.31 6.00 -2.26
CA GLN A 223 5.95 5.57 -1.97
C GLN A 223 5.48 4.57 -3.03
N ILE A 224 4.82 3.50 -2.56
CA ILE A 224 4.13 2.56 -3.45
C ILE A 224 2.63 2.84 -3.49
N TRP A 225 2.02 2.47 -4.60
CA TRP A 225 0.58 2.48 -4.83
C TRP A 225 0.10 1.06 -5.04
N PRO A 226 -0.97 0.64 -4.36
CA PRO A 226 -1.59 -0.64 -4.60
C PRO A 226 -2.46 -0.57 -5.85
N GLU A 227 -2.71 -1.73 -6.45
CA GLU A 227 -3.79 -1.83 -7.43
C GLU A 227 -5.13 -1.50 -6.75
N ASN A 228 -5.88 -0.56 -7.32
CA ASN A 228 -7.07 -0.01 -6.69
C ASN A 228 -8.29 -0.91 -6.90
N LEU A 229 -8.59 -1.74 -5.90
CA LEU A 229 -9.79 -2.59 -5.90
C LEU A 229 -11.09 -1.85 -5.58
N TYR A 230 -11.02 -0.69 -4.91
CA TYR A 230 -12.21 0.03 -4.44
C TYR A 230 -12.83 0.88 -5.56
N ASN A 231 -12.01 1.62 -6.31
CA ASN A 231 -12.47 2.46 -7.42
C ASN A 231 -12.69 1.66 -8.72
N SER A 232 -12.21 0.41 -8.79
CA SER A 232 -12.40 -0.47 -9.94
C SER A 232 -12.77 -1.88 -9.47
N PRO A 233 -14.05 -2.12 -9.14
CA PRO A 233 -14.51 -3.42 -8.66
C PRO A 233 -14.18 -4.50 -9.69
N LYS A 234 -13.34 -5.46 -9.29
CA LYS A 234 -12.95 -6.62 -10.10
C LYS A 234 -13.93 -7.76 -9.83
N GLU A 235 -14.79 -8.07 -10.79
CA GLU A 235 -15.72 -9.19 -10.66
C GLU A 235 -14.99 -10.53 -10.82
N ASN A 236 -15.36 -11.53 -10.00
CA ASN A 236 -14.80 -12.88 -10.06
C ASN A 236 -13.25 -12.91 -10.02
N LEU A 237 -12.66 -12.07 -9.16
CA LEU A 237 -11.21 -12.02 -8.96
C LEU A 237 -10.69 -13.40 -8.52
N GLN A 238 -9.80 -14.00 -9.32
CA GLN A 238 -9.24 -15.32 -9.07
C GLN A 238 -7.70 -15.26 -9.12
N SER A 239 -7.05 -15.68 -8.03
CA SER A 239 -5.59 -15.84 -8.01
C SER A 239 -5.15 -16.94 -8.99
N LEU A 240 -4.09 -16.65 -9.74
CA LEU A 240 -3.42 -17.57 -10.67
C LEU A 240 -2.03 -17.95 -10.18
N THR A 241 -1.50 -17.22 -9.19
CA THR A 241 -0.18 -17.49 -8.59
C THR A 241 -0.33 -17.99 -7.16
N SER A 242 0.54 -18.93 -6.78
CA SER A 242 0.66 -19.46 -5.42
C SER A 242 2.13 -19.56 -4.98
N LEU A 243 2.37 -19.49 -3.67
CA LEU A 243 3.68 -19.70 -3.08
C LEU A 243 3.98 -21.22 -3.01
N VAL A 244 5.14 -21.65 -3.49
CA VAL A 244 5.61 -23.03 -3.37
C VAL A 244 6.55 -23.18 -2.18
N THR A 245 7.59 -22.34 -2.14
CA THR A 245 8.53 -22.29 -1.03
C THR A 245 8.94 -20.84 -0.76
N SER A 246 9.43 -20.58 0.44
CA SER A 246 10.11 -19.34 0.77
C SER A 246 11.36 -19.64 1.59
N ASN A 247 12.42 -18.89 1.33
CA ASN A 247 13.65 -18.92 2.11
C ASN A 247 13.85 -17.53 2.70
N VAL A 248 13.36 -17.31 3.93
CA VAL A 248 13.47 -16.04 4.64
C VAL A 248 14.53 -16.19 5.74
N GLU A 249 15.66 -15.49 5.61
CA GLU A 249 16.66 -15.40 6.67
C GLU A 249 16.52 -14.05 7.39
N PRO A 250 15.91 -14.01 8.58
CA PRO A 250 15.85 -12.77 9.35
C PRO A 250 17.24 -12.45 9.91
N LEU A 251 17.57 -11.16 10.01
CA LEU A 251 18.87 -10.72 10.55
C LEU A 251 19.02 -11.07 12.03
N ARG A 252 17.89 -11.12 12.75
CA ARG A 252 17.76 -11.52 14.15
C ARG A 252 16.64 -12.54 14.26
N ASN A 253 16.43 -13.12 15.44
CA ASN A 253 15.31 -14.05 15.68
C ASN A 253 13.94 -13.33 15.78
N ASP A 254 13.58 -12.55 14.76
CA ASP A 254 12.30 -11.86 14.61
C ASP A 254 11.84 -11.94 13.14
N PRO A 255 10.82 -12.74 12.80
CA PRO A 255 10.35 -12.88 11.41
C PRO A 255 9.71 -11.59 10.86
N TYR A 256 9.35 -10.64 11.72
CA TYR A 256 8.78 -9.35 11.33
C TYR A 256 9.83 -8.22 11.30
N GLY A 257 11.07 -8.55 11.61
CA GLY A 257 12.17 -7.60 11.71
C GLY A 257 12.96 -7.45 10.41
N GLU A 258 14.18 -6.95 10.55
CA GLU A 258 15.13 -6.81 9.44
C GLU A 258 15.51 -8.18 8.87
N ILE A 259 15.73 -8.23 7.55
CA ILE A 259 15.99 -9.46 6.80
C ILE A 259 17.41 -9.41 6.23
N LYS A 260 18.12 -10.53 6.35
CA LYS A 260 19.46 -10.72 5.79
C LYS A 260 19.38 -11.13 4.32
N SER A 261 18.50 -12.06 3.99
CA SER A 261 18.23 -12.49 2.61
C SER A 261 16.85 -13.11 2.51
N VAL A 262 16.22 -12.98 1.34
CA VAL A 262 14.97 -13.68 1.06
C VAL A 262 14.79 -14.03 -0.41
N SER A 263 14.25 -15.21 -0.67
CA SER A 263 13.77 -15.64 -1.99
C SER A 263 12.44 -16.37 -1.86
N ILE A 264 11.62 -16.30 -2.92
CA ILE A 264 10.33 -17.00 -2.99
C ILE A 264 10.21 -17.77 -4.30
N ASP A 265 9.65 -18.97 -4.23
CA ASP A 265 9.28 -19.75 -5.41
C ASP A 265 7.79 -19.58 -5.67
N LEU A 266 7.45 -19.01 -6.83
CA LEU A 266 6.07 -18.75 -7.23
C LEU A 266 5.67 -19.69 -8.36
N LYS A 267 4.53 -20.35 -8.22
CA LYS A 267 3.92 -21.18 -9.25
C LYS A 267 2.74 -20.47 -9.89
N GLY A 268 2.68 -20.47 -11.22
CA GLY A 268 1.52 -20.05 -11.98
C GLY A 268 1.78 -20.00 -13.50
N PRO A 269 0.83 -19.44 -14.28
CA PRO A 269 0.97 -19.33 -15.73
C PRO A 269 2.02 -18.28 -16.10
N VAL A 270 3.01 -18.67 -16.90
CA VAL A 270 4.12 -17.81 -17.33
C VAL A 270 4.19 -17.72 -18.85
N ALA A 271 4.27 -16.50 -19.38
CA ALA A 271 4.56 -16.24 -20.80
C ALA A 271 5.94 -15.59 -20.96
N SER A 272 6.62 -15.89 -22.07
CA SER A 272 7.89 -15.27 -22.41
C SER A 272 7.73 -13.78 -22.77
N GLY A 273 8.75 -12.97 -22.52
CA GLY A 273 8.78 -11.55 -22.86
C GLY A 273 8.48 -11.26 -24.35
N PRO A 274 9.06 -12.01 -25.32
CA PRO A 274 8.69 -11.84 -26.73
C PRO A 274 7.20 -12.08 -26.98
N ASN A 275 6.59 -13.09 -26.36
CA ASN A 275 5.15 -13.34 -26.49
C ASN A 275 4.33 -12.20 -25.88
N VAL A 276 4.74 -11.66 -24.73
CA VAL A 276 4.09 -10.50 -24.08
C VAL A 276 4.14 -9.27 -25.00
N MET A 277 5.28 -9.04 -25.67
CA MET A 277 5.43 -7.93 -26.62
C MET A 277 4.55 -8.12 -27.86
N THR A 278 4.48 -9.32 -28.43
CA THR A 278 3.55 -9.63 -29.53
C THR A 278 2.08 -9.48 -29.12
N LEU A 279 1.73 -9.84 -27.89
CA LEU A 279 0.38 -9.63 -27.35
C LEU A 279 0.05 -8.15 -27.24
N PHE A 280 0.99 -7.35 -26.73
CA PHE A 280 0.83 -5.91 -26.64
C PHE A 280 0.60 -5.26 -28.01
N GLU A 281 1.36 -5.66 -29.04
CA GLU A 281 1.14 -5.21 -30.42
C GLU A 281 -0.28 -5.49 -30.92
N LYS A 282 -0.80 -6.70 -30.66
CA LYS A 282 -2.17 -7.09 -31.06
C LYS A 282 -3.23 -6.27 -30.34
N VAL A 283 -3.14 -6.15 -29.02
CA VAL A 283 -4.11 -5.38 -28.22
C VAL A 283 -4.14 -3.91 -28.66
N ALA A 284 -2.95 -3.34 -28.93
CA ALA A 284 -2.82 -1.99 -29.42
C ALA A 284 -3.44 -1.78 -30.82
N ALA A 285 -3.40 -2.79 -31.69
CA ALA A 285 -3.98 -2.73 -33.03
C ALA A 285 -5.52 -2.79 -33.00
N GLU A 286 -6.10 -3.62 -32.14
CA GLU A 286 -7.55 -3.87 -32.09
C GLU A 286 -8.34 -2.73 -31.42
N ARG A 287 -7.68 -1.78 -30.75
CA ARG A 287 -8.29 -0.61 -30.06
C ARG A 287 -9.32 -0.99 -28.98
N VAL A 288 -9.23 -2.20 -28.45
CA VAL A 288 -10.24 -2.74 -27.54
C VAL A 288 -9.95 -2.36 -26.09
N LEU A 289 -8.67 -2.26 -25.68
CA LEU A 289 -8.31 -2.11 -24.27
C LEU A 289 -7.09 -1.22 -24.03
N PHE A 290 -6.97 -0.73 -22.79
CA PHE A 290 -5.75 -0.11 -22.28
C PHE A 290 -4.87 -1.20 -21.70
N LEU A 291 -3.57 -1.16 -21.98
CA LEU A 291 -2.56 -1.92 -21.24
C LEU A 291 -1.66 -0.94 -20.48
N THR A 292 -1.30 -1.26 -19.25
CA THR A 292 -0.34 -0.46 -18.48
C THR A 292 0.83 -1.33 -18.05
N PHE A 293 2.03 -0.94 -18.44
CA PHE A 293 3.28 -1.42 -17.86
C PHE A 293 3.72 -0.44 -16.78
N ASN A 294 3.90 -0.91 -15.56
CA ASN A 294 4.57 -0.14 -14.51
C ASN A 294 5.94 -0.75 -14.33
N ILE A 295 6.98 -0.09 -14.83
CA ILE A 295 8.36 -0.57 -14.71
C ILE A 295 8.98 0.09 -13.48
N ASP A 296 9.47 -0.71 -12.54
CA ASP A 296 9.91 -0.26 -11.21
C ASP A 296 11.02 0.82 -11.25
N ALA A 297 11.64 1.00 -12.42
CA ALA A 297 12.51 2.13 -12.75
C ALA A 297 11.75 3.43 -13.08
N LYS A 298 10.59 3.68 -12.46
CA LYS A 298 9.82 4.95 -12.53
C LYS A 298 9.26 5.27 -13.93
N ASN A 299 8.96 4.25 -14.72
CA ASN A 299 8.35 4.46 -16.04
C ASN A 299 7.00 3.74 -16.11
N LYS A 300 5.94 4.53 -16.18
CA LYS A 300 4.59 4.05 -16.45
C LYS A 300 4.26 4.20 -17.93
N PHE A 301 4.21 3.07 -18.63
CA PHE A 301 3.78 3.04 -20.03
C PHE A 301 2.32 2.64 -20.08
N ARG A 302 1.44 3.63 -20.24
CA ARG A 302 0.02 3.40 -20.48
C ARG A 302 -0.29 3.59 -21.96
N ALA A 303 -0.78 2.55 -22.61
CA ALA A 303 -1.15 2.60 -24.01
C ALA A 303 -2.49 1.92 -24.27
N ALA A 304 -3.45 2.66 -24.85
CA ALA A 304 -4.54 2.08 -25.64
C ALA A 304 -4.19 1.97 -27.13
N ARG A 305 -3.10 2.64 -27.55
CA ARG A 305 -2.55 2.63 -28.90
C ARG A 305 -1.04 2.59 -28.79
N MET A 306 -0.41 1.63 -29.43
CA MET A 306 1.04 1.58 -29.54
C MET A 306 1.48 2.66 -30.53
N ARG A 307 2.24 3.62 -30.02
CA ARG A 307 2.96 4.58 -30.84
C ARG A 307 4.41 4.09 -30.99
N PRO A 308 5.08 4.32 -32.12
CA PRO A 308 6.47 3.90 -32.32
C PRO A 308 7.38 4.28 -31.15
N GLU A 309 7.17 5.47 -30.58
CA GLU A 309 7.97 5.98 -29.47
C GLU A 309 7.80 5.13 -28.20
N THR A 310 6.57 4.72 -27.85
CA THR A 310 6.32 3.87 -26.68
C THR A 310 6.93 2.47 -26.86
N TRP A 311 6.90 1.95 -28.08
CA TRP A 311 7.51 0.65 -28.38
C TRP A 311 9.03 0.69 -28.28
N GLU A 312 9.65 1.69 -28.90
CA GLU A 312 11.09 1.91 -28.82
C GLU A 312 11.53 2.13 -27.37
N GLN A 313 10.76 2.88 -26.57
CA GLN A 313 11.01 3.05 -25.14
C GLN A 313 10.96 1.72 -24.38
N LEU A 314 9.95 0.88 -24.60
CA LEU A 314 9.85 -0.44 -23.96
C LEU A 314 11.01 -1.37 -24.35
N HIS A 315 11.51 -1.29 -25.59
CA HIS A 315 12.71 -2.03 -26.00
C HIS A 315 14.01 -1.44 -25.44
N ALA A 316 14.06 -0.13 -25.22
CA ALA A 316 15.23 0.54 -24.67
C ALA A 316 15.44 0.24 -23.18
N ILE A 317 14.36 0.00 -22.42
CA ILE A 317 14.46 -0.23 -20.97
C ILE A 317 14.94 -1.65 -20.60
N THR A 318 14.68 -2.66 -21.43
CA THR A 318 15.02 -4.05 -21.11
C THR A 318 15.11 -4.93 -22.34
N ASP A 319 15.94 -5.97 -22.26
CA ASP A 319 16.00 -7.04 -23.26
C ASP A 319 14.92 -8.09 -22.95
N TRP A 320 13.80 -7.99 -23.68
CA TRP A 320 12.62 -8.84 -23.51
C TRP A 320 12.90 -10.33 -23.69
N ARG A 321 14.00 -10.74 -24.34
CA ARG A 321 14.39 -12.16 -24.46
C ARG A 321 14.66 -12.82 -23.10
N TYR A 322 15.01 -12.02 -22.09
CA TYR A 322 15.28 -12.49 -20.74
C TYR A 322 14.15 -12.16 -19.76
N VAL A 323 13.03 -11.63 -20.25
CA VAL A 323 11.85 -11.29 -19.44
C VAL A 323 10.83 -12.41 -19.53
N VAL A 324 10.12 -12.65 -18.44
CA VAL A 324 8.89 -13.45 -18.40
C VAL A 324 7.82 -12.65 -17.68
N CYS A 325 6.55 -12.93 -17.99
CA CYS A 325 5.41 -12.41 -17.27
C CYS A 325 4.72 -13.57 -16.54
N LEU A 326 4.65 -13.49 -15.22
CA LEU A 326 3.89 -14.42 -14.36
C LEU A 326 2.50 -13.83 -14.11
N ALA A 327 1.44 -14.55 -14.48
CA ALA A 327 0.07 -14.11 -14.23
C ALA A 327 -0.28 -14.19 -12.74
N LEU A 328 -0.64 -13.06 -12.12
CA LEU A 328 -0.95 -12.97 -10.69
C LEU A 328 -2.41 -13.33 -10.42
N TYR A 329 -3.34 -12.69 -11.12
CA TYR A 329 -4.77 -12.99 -11.03
C TYR A 329 -5.48 -12.63 -12.31
N LYS A 330 -6.67 -13.22 -12.49
CA LYS A 330 -7.63 -12.84 -13.53
C LYS A 330 -8.93 -12.34 -12.92
N TYR A 331 -9.64 -11.52 -13.68
CA TYR A 331 -10.90 -10.92 -13.27
C TYR A 331 -11.74 -10.57 -14.49
N LYS A 332 -13.00 -10.23 -14.26
CA LYS A 332 -13.89 -9.65 -15.26
C LYS A 332 -14.17 -8.20 -14.92
N THR A 333 -14.30 -7.39 -15.97
CA THR A 333 -14.79 -6.02 -15.84
C THR A 333 -15.68 -5.68 -17.03
N ARG A 334 -16.50 -4.64 -16.86
CA ARG A 334 -17.38 -4.14 -17.92
C ARG A 334 -16.68 -2.96 -18.61
N TYR A 335 -16.29 -3.15 -19.86
CA TYR A 335 -15.68 -2.11 -20.68
C TYR A 335 -16.50 -1.88 -21.94
N ARG A 336 -16.91 -0.62 -22.18
CA ARG A 336 -17.77 -0.22 -23.31
C ARG A 336 -19.01 -1.11 -23.50
N GLY A 337 -19.61 -1.54 -22.39
CA GLY A 337 -20.82 -2.37 -22.38
C GLY A 337 -20.60 -3.88 -22.56
N GLN A 338 -19.36 -4.34 -22.80
CA GLN A 338 -19.01 -5.75 -22.91
C GLN A 338 -18.29 -6.25 -21.65
N ASN A 339 -18.52 -7.52 -21.30
CA ASN A 339 -17.77 -8.20 -20.26
C ASN A 339 -16.49 -8.77 -20.87
N ILE A 340 -15.35 -8.38 -20.30
CA ILE A 340 -14.04 -8.79 -20.77
C ILE A 340 -13.27 -9.49 -19.65
N GLY A 341 -12.56 -10.55 -20.00
CA GLY A 341 -11.64 -11.24 -19.10
C GLY A 341 -10.25 -10.61 -19.15
N LEU A 342 -9.77 -10.11 -18.02
CA LEU A 342 -8.48 -9.47 -17.86
C LEU A 342 -7.61 -10.23 -16.87
N MET A 343 -6.32 -9.97 -16.92
CA MET A 343 -5.36 -10.39 -15.92
C MET A 343 -4.35 -9.28 -15.65
N ASP A 344 -3.78 -9.33 -14.45
CA ASP A 344 -2.59 -8.58 -14.10
C ASP A 344 -1.44 -9.55 -13.81
N GLY A 345 -0.22 -9.13 -14.14
CA GLY A 345 0.96 -9.99 -14.11
C GLY A 345 2.21 -9.28 -13.60
N LEU A 346 3.14 -10.07 -13.08
CA LEU A 346 4.44 -9.65 -12.61
C LEU A 346 5.48 -9.82 -13.72
N LEU A 347 6.20 -8.75 -14.04
CA LEU A 347 7.28 -8.76 -15.02
C LEU A 347 8.58 -9.09 -14.31
N LEU A 348 9.21 -10.17 -14.75
CA LEU A 348 10.36 -10.78 -14.11
C LEU A 348 11.49 -10.91 -15.12
N ARG A 349 12.68 -10.43 -14.79
CA ARG A 349 13.87 -10.57 -15.63
C ARG A 349 14.81 -11.61 -15.05
N ARG A 350 15.20 -12.58 -15.87
CA ARG A 350 16.17 -13.61 -15.52
C ARG A 350 17.56 -13.00 -15.34
N LEU A 351 18.28 -13.39 -14.29
CA LEU A 351 19.69 -13.05 -14.11
C LEU A 351 20.56 -13.98 -14.96
N ARG A 352 21.65 -13.46 -15.57
CA ARG A 352 22.44 -14.19 -16.59
C ARG A 352 23.12 -15.46 -16.08
N GLU A 353 23.32 -15.58 -14.77
CA GLU A 353 24.13 -16.64 -14.15
C GLU A 353 23.29 -17.66 -13.37
N ASP A 354 22.01 -17.39 -13.10
CA ASP A 354 21.15 -18.22 -12.26
C ASP A 354 19.75 -18.44 -12.88
N SER A 355 19.05 -19.49 -12.42
CA SER A 355 17.62 -19.68 -12.71
C SER A 355 16.70 -18.78 -11.88
N THR A 356 17.24 -17.70 -11.30
CA THR A 356 16.52 -16.72 -10.49
C THR A 356 16.11 -15.49 -11.29
N TYR A 357 15.04 -14.85 -10.84
CA TYR A 357 14.44 -13.69 -11.45
C TYR A 357 14.42 -12.51 -10.49
N VAL A 358 14.55 -11.31 -11.06
CA VAL A 358 14.27 -10.05 -10.36
C VAL A 358 13.01 -9.42 -10.92
N ARG A 359 12.21 -8.79 -10.06
CA ARG A 359 11.08 -7.99 -10.47
C ARG A 359 11.59 -6.75 -11.23
N ILE A 360 10.94 -6.47 -12.35
CA ILE A 360 11.17 -5.25 -13.14
C ILE A 360 9.90 -4.43 -13.34
N GLY A 361 8.74 -4.93 -12.91
CA GLY A 361 7.49 -4.21 -13.00
C GLY A 361 6.25 -5.08 -12.95
N THR A 362 5.12 -4.48 -13.30
CA THR A 362 3.83 -5.15 -13.48
C THR A 362 3.24 -4.82 -14.83
N VAL A 363 2.40 -5.72 -15.34
CA VAL A 363 1.50 -5.47 -16.47
C VAL A 363 0.07 -5.60 -15.96
N THR A 364 -0.77 -4.63 -16.30
CA THR A 364 -2.19 -4.65 -15.90
C THR A 364 -3.09 -4.51 -17.11
N TRP A 365 -4.33 -4.97 -16.97
CA TRP A 365 -5.37 -4.94 -18.03
C TRP A 365 -5.03 -5.81 -19.26
N MET A 366 -4.24 -6.88 -19.09
CA MET A 366 -3.92 -7.80 -20.19
C MET A 366 -5.11 -8.73 -20.47
N PRO A 367 -5.58 -8.89 -21.72
CA PRO A 367 -6.65 -9.82 -22.03
C PRO A 367 -6.25 -11.27 -21.70
N TRP A 368 -7.01 -11.91 -20.82
CA TRP A 368 -6.70 -13.25 -20.33
C TRP A 368 -6.65 -14.28 -21.47
N GLU A 369 -7.64 -14.27 -22.36
CA GLU A 369 -7.74 -15.24 -23.46
C GLU A 369 -6.60 -15.14 -24.48
N LEU A 370 -5.96 -13.98 -24.60
CA LEU A 370 -4.79 -13.82 -25.46
C LEU A 370 -3.53 -14.30 -24.75
N PHE A 371 -3.37 -13.95 -23.47
CA PHE A 371 -2.23 -14.36 -22.66
C PHE A 371 -2.16 -15.88 -22.48
N ASP A 372 -3.28 -16.51 -22.13
CA ASP A 372 -3.39 -17.95 -21.82
C ASP A 372 -2.92 -18.84 -22.99
N ARG A 373 -3.05 -18.38 -24.24
CA ARG A 373 -2.57 -19.10 -25.43
C ARG A 373 -1.04 -19.27 -25.48
N PHE A 374 -0.31 -18.41 -24.80
CA PHE A 374 1.16 -18.40 -24.78
C PHE A 374 1.73 -18.76 -23.42
N ALA A 375 0.88 -18.91 -22.41
CA ALA A 375 1.28 -19.18 -21.05
C ALA A 375 1.45 -20.68 -20.82
N ALA A 376 2.43 -21.05 -20.00
CA ALA A 376 2.59 -22.40 -19.48
C ALA A 376 2.79 -22.34 -17.97
N GLU A 377 2.30 -23.34 -17.25
CA GLU A 377 2.56 -23.49 -15.82
C GLU A 377 4.06 -23.63 -15.57
N ALA A 378 4.61 -22.76 -14.71
CA ALA A 378 6.01 -22.80 -14.33
C ALA A 378 6.19 -22.39 -12.87
N VAL A 379 7.35 -22.75 -12.31
CA VAL A 379 7.82 -22.25 -11.03
C VAL A 379 8.97 -21.27 -11.29
N VAL A 380 8.87 -20.07 -10.73
CA VAL A 380 9.88 -19.02 -10.84
C VAL A 380 10.40 -18.64 -9.46
N THR A 381 11.72 -18.72 -9.29
CA THR A 381 12.40 -18.25 -8.07
C THR A 381 12.67 -16.76 -8.20
N VAL A 382 12.09 -15.94 -7.33
CA VAL A 382 12.22 -14.48 -7.36
C VAL A 382 13.02 -13.99 -6.14
N VAL A 383 13.98 -13.10 -6.39
CA VAL A 383 14.97 -12.62 -5.40
C VAL A 383 15.01 -11.11 -5.23
#